data_AF-A0A3M7SEE9-F1
#
_entry.id   AF-A0A3M7SEE9-F1
#
_cell.length_a   1.000
_cell.length_b   1.000
_cell.length_c   1.000
_cell.angle_alpha   90.00
_cell.angle_beta   90.00
_cell.angle_gamma   90.00
#
_symmetry.space_group_name_H-M   'P 1'
#
loop_
_entity.id
_entity.type
_entity.pdbx_description
1 polymer ?
#
loop_
_entity_poly.entity_id
_entity_poly.type
_entity_poly.pdbx_seq_one_letter_code
_entity_poly.pdbx_strand_id
1 'polypeptide(L)'
;MTEICQSLCEDSQLINDIIDHLLQIWTRCLPYEEKNGSKYASITPLIGTCILNEIFSNNVTESTEKVFEDNFEKIFSALFIRISNSLSNLMPQPKPKEDHSENKNSKNLAKSQIQSDLKKIDPIKIAIDCFKSYVKCTRINLFEFYENENLWNFFNEENKVIEGYTIMAKGLCLNCDDLVPKIVNNLNMYLSAPYDCQKISTTAFYAELMNHKCSIDLIEQLLNSLLTKLIDACLQVRTLCIRGLGNISSLGKDQVQKHSTTILSAMMAGLDDKNDLNDDISLESMNGLTKIIALIDEN
;
A
#
# COMPACT_ATOMS: atom_id res chain seq x y z
N MET A 1 16.25 -17.93 15.00
CA MET A 1 15.86 -16.56 14.60
C MET A 1 15.12 -15.90 15.75
N THR A 2 14.12 -16.57 16.32
CA THR A 2 13.33 -16.09 17.48
C THR A 2 14.17 -15.69 18.69
N GLU A 3 15.16 -16.47 19.13
CA GLU A 3 16.04 -16.11 20.27
C GLU A 3 16.90 -14.86 20.02
N ILE A 4 17.37 -14.66 18.78
CA ILE A 4 18.14 -13.46 18.41
C ILE A 4 17.21 -12.24 18.40
N CYS A 5 16.00 -12.37 17.85
CA CYS A 5 15.02 -11.28 17.85
C CYS A 5 14.57 -10.94 19.28
N GLN A 6 14.47 -11.94 20.17
CA GLN A 6 14.18 -11.74 21.59
C GLN A 6 15.22 -10.84 22.28
N SER A 7 16.51 -11.12 22.11
CA SER A 7 17.56 -10.27 22.68
C SER A 7 17.63 -8.87 22.04
N LEU A 8 17.23 -8.73 20.78
CA LEU A 8 17.20 -7.42 20.10
C LEU A 8 16.07 -6.53 20.64
N CYS A 9 14.91 -7.10 21.02
CA CYS A 9 13.76 -6.34 21.54
C CYS A 9 13.96 -5.79 22.96
N GLU A 10 15.07 -6.10 23.63
CA GLU A 10 15.42 -5.53 24.95
C GLU A 10 15.99 -4.10 24.83
N ASP A 11 16.51 -3.72 23.67
CA ASP A 11 17.11 -2.40 23.42
C ASP A 11 16.29 -1.60 22.39
N SER A 12 15.54 -0.62 22.91
CA SER A 12 14.70 0.27 22.09
C SER A 12 15.48 1.08 21.05
N GLN A 13 16.73 1.47 21.33
CA GLN A 13 17.54 2.23 20.37
C GLN A 13 17.97 1.33 19.22
N LEU A 14 18.40 0.11 19.53
CA LEU A 14 18.77 -0.88 18.52
C LEU A 14 17.58 -1.26 17.63
N ILE A 15 16.38 -1.40 18.20
CA ILE A 15 15.15 -1.64 17.42
C ILE A 15 14.86 -0.48 16.47
N ASN A 16 14.98 0.76 16.95
CA ASN A 16 14.79 1.92 16.09
C ASN A 16 15.79 1.93 14.91
N ASP A 17 17.06 1.65 15.18
CA ASP A 17 18.11 1.59 14.15
C ASP A 17 17.87 0.45 13.14
N ILE A 18 17.38 -0.71 13.61
CA ILE A 18 17.01 -1.84 12.75
C ILE A 18 15.83 -1.46 11.84
N ILE A 19 14.79 -0.84 12.39
CA ILE A 19 13.64 -0.38 11.61
C ILE A 19 14.12 0.60 10.54
N ASP A 20 14.84 1.65 10.91
CA ASP A 20 15.35 2.65 9.97
C ASP A 20 16.19 2.00 8.86
N HIS A 21 17.05 1.03 9.21
CA HIS A 21 17.85 0.31 8.23
C HIS A 21 17.00 -0.54 7.27
N LEU A 22 16.01 -1.28 7.78
CA LEU A 22 15.14 -2.12 6.95
C LEU A 22 14.23 -1.28 6.05
N LEU A 23 13.73 -0.16 6.54
CA LEU A 23 12.95 0.79 5.74
C LEU A 23 13.79 1.41 4.62
N GLN A 24 15.06 1.72 4.88
CA GLN A 24 16.02 2.16 3.85
C GLN A 24 16.32 1.08 2.81
N ILE A 25 16.40 -0.19 3.23
CA ILE A 25 16.56 -1.31 2.29
C ILE A 25 15.34 -1.40 1.37
N TRP A 26 14.13 -1.32 1.91
CA TRP A 26 12.90 -1.42 1.11
C TRP A 26 12.73 -0.28 0.10
N THR A 27 13.21 0.92 0.41
CA THR A 27 13.18 2.05 -0.52
C THR A 27 14.23 1.95 -1.63
N ARG A 28 15.36 1.28 -1.39
CA ARG A 28 16.47 1.17 -2.35
C ARG A 28 16.45 -0.10 -3.20
N CYS A 29 15.81 -1.16 -2.72
CA CYS A 29 15.74 -2.43 -3.43
C CYS A 29 14.61 -2.45 -4.46
N LEU A 30 14.84 -3.18 -5.54
CA LEU A 30 13.78 -3.52 -6.49
C LEU A 30 12.68 -4.33 -5.78
N PRO A 31 11.39 -4.11 -6.09
CA PRO A 31 10.29 -4.87 -5.49
C PRO A 31 10.31 -6.34 -5.91
N TYR A 32 10.67 -6.60 -7.17
CA TYR A 32 10.73 -7.92 -7.77
C TYR A 32 11.77 -7.99 -8.90
N GLU A 33 12.15 -9.21 -9.27
CA GLU A 33 12.92 -9.56 -10.46
C GLU A 33 11.99 -10.21 -11.49
N GLU A 34 12.06 -9.78 -12.75
CA GLU A 34 11.30 -10.40 -13.84
C GLU A 34 12.12 -11.47 -14.55
N LYS A 35 11.54 -12.67 -14.68
CA LYS A 35 12.15 -13.79 -15.40
C LYS A 35 11.07 -14.59 -16.12
N ASN A 36 11.22 -14.76 -17.42
CA ASN A 36 10.29 -15.49 -18.29
C ASN A 36 8.83 -14.99 -18.17
N GLY A 37 8.63 -13.67 -18.03
CA GLY A 37 7.30 -13.06 -17.87
C GLY A 37 6.66 -13.25 -16.50
N SER A 38 7.35 -13.88 -15.53
CA SER A 38 6.91 -13.98 -14.15
C SER A 38 7.71 -13.05 -13.25
N LYS A 39 7.05 -12.48 -12.23
CA LYS A 39 7.66 -11.63 -11.22
C LYS A 39 8.03 -12.46 -9.99
N TYR A 40 9.26 -12.33 -9.53
CA TYR A 40 9.77 -13.02 -8.35
C TYR A 40 10.13 -11.99 -7.28
N ALA A 41 9.62 -12.14 -6.07
CA ALA A 41 9.91 -11.20 -4.99
C ALA A 41 11.42 -11.12 -4.72
N SER A 42 11.92 -9.89 -4.56
CA SER A 42 13.33 -9.69 -4.20
C SER A 42 13.64 -10.28 -2.83
N ILE A 43 14.73 -11.04 -2.73
CA ILE A 43 15.05 -11.81 -1.52
C ILE A 43 15.36 -10.91 -0.32
N THR A 44 16.07 -9.80 -0.53
CA THR A 44 16.48 -8.91 0.57
C THR A 44 15.29 -8.20 1.22
N PRO A 45 14.37 -7.54 0.48
CA PRO A 45 13.14 -7.01 1.07
C PRO A 45 12.27 -8.06 1.76
N LEU A 46 12.19 -9.26 1.18
CA LEU A 46 11.41 -10.36 1.75
C LEU A 46 11.95 -10.81 3.11
N ILE A 47 13.27 -10.99 3.24
CA ILE A 47 13.90 -11.30 4.53
C ILE A 47 13.63 -10.19 5.54
N GLY A 48 13.76 -8.92 5.15
CA GLY A 48 13.42 -7.78 6.01
C GLY A 48 11.96 -7.81 6.49
N THR A 49 11.04 -8.29 5.66
CA THR A 49 9.61 -8.45 6.03
C THR A 49 9.43 -9.54 7.08
N CYS A 50 10.13 -10.68 6.92
CA CYS A 50 10.09 -11.74 7.92
C CYS A 50 10.68 -11.28 9.26
N ILE A 51 11.79 -10.53 9.23
CA ILE A 51 12.43 -9.99 10.44
C ILE A 51 11.48 -9.04 11.16
N LEU A 52 10.89 -8.08 10.45
CA LEU A 52 9.93 -7.14 11.06
C LEU A 52 8.68 -7.86 11.58
N ASN A 53 8.15 -8.84 10.84
CA ASN A 53 7.02 -9.62 11.33
C ASN A 53 7.34 -10.34 12.64
N GLU A 54 8.54 -10.92 12.78
CA GLU A 54 8.96 -11.58 14.01
C GLU A 54 9.10 -10.57 15.17
N ILE A 55 9.62 -9.37 14.90
CA ILE A 55 9.75 -8.26 15.87
C ILE A 55 8.37 -7.77 16.33
N PHE A 56 7.41 -7.62 15.43
CA PHE A 56 6.06 -7.16 15.78
C PHE A 56 5.23 -8.25 16.48
N SER A 57 5.43 -9.52 16.11
CA SER A 57 4.65 -10.64 16.65
C SER A 57 5.12 -11.09 18.03
N ASN A 58 6.40 -10.89 18.35
CA ASN A 58 7.00 -11.42 19.57
C ASN A 58 7.73 -10.31 20.34
N ASN A 59 7.56 -10.30 21.66
CA ASN A 59 8.36 -9.49 22.60
C ASN A 59 8.11 -7.98 22.52
N VAL A 60 6.85 -7.58 22.35
CA VAL A 60 6.44 -6.18 22.49
C VAL A 60 6.52 -5.80 23.97
N THR A 61 7.55 -5.02 24.32
CA THR A 61 7.62 -4.28 25.58
C THR A 61 7.02 -2.89 25.41
N GLU A 62 6.70 -2.22 26.52
CA GLU A 62 6.21 -0.82 26.48
C GLU A 62 7.21 0.12 25.78
N SER A 63 8.52 -0.14 25.92
CA SER A 63 9.57 0.65 25.27
C SER A 63 9.59 0.47 23.75
N THR A 64 9.42 -0.76 23.26
CA THR A 64 9.40 -1.06 21.81
C THR A 64 8.09 -0.64 21.17
N GLU A 65 6.96 -0.78 21.88
CA GLU A 65 5.66 -0.27 21.44
C GLU A 65 5.72 1.24 21.17
N LYS A 66 6.36 1.99 22.08
CA LYS A 66 6.59 3.43 21.90
C LYS A 66 7.43 3.73 20.66
N VAL A 67 8.49 2.96 20.38
CA VAL A 67 9.30 3.15 19.15
C VAL A 67 8.47 2.94 17.89
N PHE A 68 7.54 1.97 17.92
CA PHE A 68 6.63 1.71 16.79
C PHE A 68 5.65 2.87 16.60
N GLU A 69 5.11 3.42 17.68
CA GLU A 69 4.21 4.58 17.66
C GLU A 69 4.92 5.86 17.21
N ASP A 70 6.13 6.13 17.73
CA ASP A 70 6.93 7.30 17.38
C ASP A 70 7.34 7.31 15.90
N ASN A 71 7.37 6.14 15.24
CA ASN A 71 7.68 5.99 13.81
C ASN A 71 6.45 5.58 12.97
N PHE A 72 5.24 5.80 13.48
CA PHE A 72 4.06 5.17 12.90
C PHE A 72 3.87 5.48 11.42
N GLU A 73 3.97 6.76 11.03
CA GLU A 73 3.78 7.19 9.65
C GLU A 73 4.78 6.55 8.69
N LYS A 74 6.01 6.27 9.14
CA LYS A 74 7.07 5.69 8.30
C LYS A 74 6.84 4.19 8.14
N ILE A 75 6.61 3.49 9.24
CA ILE A 75 6.41 2.04 9.24
C ILE A 75 5.12 1.69 8.49
N PHE A 76 4.03 2.43 8.74
CA PHE A 76 2.77 2.27 8.03
C PHE A 76 2.95 2.44 6.52
N SER A 77 3.56 3.55 6.09
CA SER A 77 3.74 3.84 4.66
C SER A 77 4.63 2.80 3.99
N ALA A 78 5.67 2.32 4.68
CA ALA A 78 6.56 1.32 4.14
C ALA A 78 5.90 -0.06 4.03
N LEU A 79 5.10 -0.47 5.02
CA LEU A 79 4.33 -1.72 4.97
C LEU A 79 3.20 -1.66 3.94
N PHE A 80 2.53 -0.52 3.80
CA PHE A 80 1.56 -0.24 2.74
C PHE A 80 2.17 -0.50 1.36
N ILE A 81 3.34 0.09 1.09
CA ILE A 81 4.07 -0.13 -0.16
C ILE A 81 4.61 -1.56 -0.24
N ARG A 82 4.95 -2.20 0.87
CA ARG A 82 5.43 -3.59 0.88
C ARG A 82 4.35 -4.57 0.42
N ILE A 83 3.10 -4.38 0.85
CA ILE A 83 1.94 -5.14 0.35
C ILE A 83 1.80 -4.94 -1.16
N SER A 84 1.80 -3.68 -1.61
CA SER A 84 1.73 -3.32 -3.03
C SER A 84 2.83 -3.98 -3.87
N ASN A 85 4.06 -3.99 -3.36
CA ASN A 85 5.21 -4.61 -4.01
C ASN A 85 5.16 -6.13 -4.04
N SER A 86 4.28 -6.77 -3.27
CA SER A 86 4.20 -8.23 -3.14
C SER A 86 3.05 -8.83 -3.95
N LEU A 87 2.19 -8.00 -4.55
CA LEU A 87 1.07 -8.40 -5.38
C LEU A 87 1.52 -9.28 -6.55
N SER A 88 0.95 -10.48 -6.63
CA SER A 88 1.15 -11.45 -7.71
C SER A 88 2.61 -11.89 -7.92
N ASN A 89 3.49 -11.70 -6.92
CA ASN A 89 4.89 -12.13 -6.97
C ASN A 89 5.04 -13.59 -6.52
N LEU A 90 5.89 -14.34 -7.22
CA LEU A 90 6.32 -15.66 -6.80
C LEU A 90 7.49 -15.58 -5.80
N MET A 91 7.68 -16.64 -5.01
CA MET A 91 8.83 -16.77 -4.12
C MET A 91 10.16 -16.72 -4.90
N PRO A 92 11.21 -16.07 -4.35
CA PRO A 92 12.51 -15.98 -5.02
C PRO A 92 13.03 -17.37 -5.39
N GLN A 93 13.48 -17.53 -6.64
CA GLN A 93 14.11 -18.78 -7.04
C GLN A 93 15.53 -18.87 -6.49
N PRO A 94 15.96 -20.02 -5.96
CA PRO A 94 17.36 -20.21 -5.57
C PRO A 94 18.23 -20.02 -6.82
N LYS A 95 19.19 -19.08 -6.75
CA LYS A 95 20.21 -18.94 -7.80
C LYS A 95 20.93 -20.29 -7.96
N PRO A 96 21.09 -20.80 -9.19
CA PRO A 96 21.90 -22.00 -9.39
C PRO A 96 23.29 -21.70 -8.85
N LYS A 97 23.74 -22.49 -7.87
CA LYS A 97 25.15 -22.46 -7.47
C LYS A 97 25.95 -22.93 -8.68
N GLU A 98 26.99 -22.19 -9.06
CA GLU A 98 28.03 -22.73 -9.93
C GLU A 98 28.66 -23.90 -9.17
N ASP A 99 28.22 -25.12 -9.51
CA ASP A 99 28.65 -26.35 -8.84
C ASP A 99 30.10 -26.65 -9.21
N HIS A 100 31.03 -26.39 -8.29
CA HIS A 100 32.24 -27.19 -8.20
C HIS A 100 31.98 -28.39 -7.28
N SER A 101 31.88 -29.57 -7.90
CA SER A 101 31.99 -30.94 -7.37
C SER A 101 30.88 -31.53 -6.45
N GLU A 102 30.27 -32.58 -7.02
CA GLU A 102 29.99 -33.92 -6.44
C GLU A 102 29.17 -34.08 -5.15
N ASN A 103 27.87 -34.40 -5.32
CA ASN A 103 27.25 -35.66 -4.81
C ASN A 103 25.74 -35.65 -5.14
N LYS A 104 25.33 -36.48 -6.12
CA LYS A 104 24.06 -36.32 -6.87
C LYS A 104 22.83 -37.07 -6.32
N ASN A 105 22.94 -37.98 -5.34
CA ASN A 105 21.82 -38.90 -5.08
C ASN A 105 21.03 -38.69 -3.78
N SER A 106 21.52 -37.91 -2.79
CA SER A 106 20.78 -37.62 -1.55
C SER A 106 20.21 -36.20 -1.45
N LYS A 107 20.67 -35.27 -2.30
CA LYS A 107 20.22 -33.85 -2.30
C LYS A 107 18.90 -33.60 -3.04
N ASN A 108 18.43 -34.55 -3.87
CA ASN A 108 17.25 -34.32 -4.73
C ASN A 108 15.91 -34.42 -3.98
N LEU A 109 15.81 -35.26 -2.95
CA LEU A 109 14.58 -35.42 -2.15
C LEU A 109 14.41 -34.25 -1.16
N ALA A 110 15.47 -33.83 -0.47
CA ALA A 110 15.42 -32.65 0.41
C ALA A 110 15.21 -31.35 -0.37
N LYS A 111 15.82 -31.19 -1.56
CA LYS A 111 15.54 -30.06 -2.46
C LYS A 111 14.11 -30.07 -2.98
N SER A 112 13.54 -31.22 -3.34
CA SER A 112 12.16 -31.29 -3.83
C SER A 112 11.13 -31.01 -2.73
N GLN A 113 11.37 -31.42 -1.49
CA GLN A 113 10.52 -31.14 -0.34
C GLN A 113 10.58 -29.65 0.05
N ILE A 114 11.77 -29.07 0.19
CA ILE A 114 11.96 -27.62 0.43
C ILE A 114 11.33 -26.79 -0.72
N GLN A 115 11.44 -27.25 -1.96
CA GLN A 115 10.83 -26.58 -3.12
C GLN A 115 9.31 -26.76 -3.18
N SER A 116 8.75 -27.82 -2.58
CA SER A 116 7.31 -28.01 -2.44
C SER A 116 6.71 -27.20 -1.28
N ASP A 117 7.48 -26.98 -0.20
CA ASP A 117 7.06 -26.16 0.94
C ASP A 117 7.19 -24.66 0.63
N LEU A 118 8.23 -24.24 -0.10
CA LEU A 118 8.36 -22.87 -0.62
C LEU A 118 7.26 -22.49 -1.63
N LYS A 119 6.60 -23.47 -2.28
CA LYS A 119 5.43 -23.22 -3.13
C LYS A 119 4.16 -22.90 -2.34
N LYS A 120 4.11 -23.20 -1.05
CA LYS A 120 2.95 -22.87 -0.18
C LYS A 120 3.04 -21.49 0.46
N ILE A 121 4.23 -20.88 0.44
CA ILE A 121 4.49 -19.57 1.02
C ILE A 121 4.32 -18.53 -0.06
N ASP A 122 3.48 -17.55 0.22
CA ASP A 122 3.15 -16.47 -0.70
C ASP A 122 3.75 -15.15 -0.17
N PRO A 123 4.61 -14.44 -0.95
CA PRO A 123 5.18 -13.17 -0.54
C PRO A 123 4.15 -12.15 -0.05
N ILE A 124 2.95 -12.13 -0.64
CA ILE A 124 1.91 -11.19 -0.21
C ILE A 124 1.37 -11.52 1.18
N LYS A 125 1.21 -12.81 1.50
CA LYS A 125 0.75 -13.24 2.83
C LYS A 125 1.75 -12.84 3.91
N ILE A 126 3.04 -12.96 3.65
CA ILE A 126 4.09 -12.49 4.56
C ILE A 126 3.98 -10.98 4.79
N ALA A 127 3.74 -10.19 3.74
CA ALA A 127 3.57 -8.74 3.85
C ALA A 127 2.30 -8.37 4.63
N ILE A 128 1.18 -9.06 4.36
CA ILE A 128 -0.09 -8.89 5.07
C ILE A 128 0.08 -9.24 6.55
N ASP A 129 0.68 -10.40 6.87
CA ASP A 129 0.90 -10.85 8.24
C ASP A 129 1.81 -9.87 8.99
N CYS A 130 2.87 -9.38 8.35
CA CYS A 130 3.74 -8.35 8.92
C CYS A 130 2.97 -7.07 9.25
N PHE A 131 2.12 -6.59 8.34
CA PHE A 131 1.30 -5.40 8.57
C PHE A 131 0.24 -5.64 9.66
N LYS A 132 -0.39 -6.83 9.67
CA LYS A 132 -1.35 -7.25 10.69
C LYS A 132 -0.71 -7.30 12.07
N SER A 133 0.49 -7.86 12.19
CA SER A 133 1.24 -7.91 13.45
C SER A 133 1.63 -6.51 13.92
N TYR A 134 2.06 -5.65 13.01
CA TYR A 134 2.39 -4.25 13.32
C TYR A 134 1.19 -3.49 13.89
N VAL A 135 0.04 -3.49 13.22
CA VAL A 135 -1.13 -2.73 13.73
C VAL A 135 -1.65 -3.28 15.06
N LYS A 136 -1.46 -4.58 15.34
CA LYS A 136 -1.81 -5.21 16.63
C LYS A 136 -0.94 -4.75 17.78
N CYS A 137 0.33 -4.43 17.52
CA CYS A 137 1.29 -4.04 18.55
C CYS A 137 1.39 -2.52 18.76
N THR A 138 0.41 -1.75 18.26
CA THR A 138 0.31 -0.29 18.45
C THR A 138 -1.00 0.06 19.15
N ARG A 139 -1.05 1.17 19.92
CA ARG A 139 -2.28 1.63 20.59
C ARG A 139 -3.20 2.47 19.71
N ILE A 140 -2.91 2.54 18.40
CA ILE A 140 -3.60 3.39 17.43
C ILE A 140 -4.98 2.80 17.01
N ASN A 141 -5.43 1.71 17.66
CA ASN A 141 -6.77 1.10 17.53
C ASN A 141 -7.24 0.78 16.09
N LEU A 142 -6.32 0.69 15.13
CA LEU A 142 -6.65 0.35 13.74
C LEU A 142 -6.96 -1.13 13.55
N PHE A 143 -6.40 -1.99 14.42
CA PHE A 143 -6.53 -3.43 14.26
C PHE A 143 -7.99 -3.90 14.28
N GLU A 144 -8.78 -3.43 15.26
CA GLU A 144 -10.19 -3.81 15.38
C GLU A 144 -11.01 -3.33 14.18
N PHE A 145 -10.76 -2.09 13.74
CA PHE A 145 -11.41 -1.55 12.54
C PHE A 145 -11.10 -2.40 11.30
N TYR A 146 -9.82 -2.72 11.06
CA TYR A 146 -9.40 -3.51 9.89
C TYR A 146 -9.89 -4.96 9.94
N GLU A 147 -9.96 -5.57 11.12
CA GLU A 147 -10.54 -6.91 11.27
C GLU A 147 -12.04 -6.89 10.95
N ASN A 148 -12.78 -5.89 11.46
CA ASN A 148 -14.22 -5.75 11.23
C ASN A 148 -14.58 -5.48 9.76
N GLU A 149 -13.75 -4.69 9.06
CA GLU A 149 -13.91 -4.39 7.64
C GLU A 149 -13.35 -5.52 6.73
N ASN A 150 -12.90 -6.64 7.30
CA ASN A 150 -12.31 -7.77 6.59
C ASN A 150 -11.11 -7.40 5.70
N LEU A 151 -10.33 -6.36 6.06
CA LEU A 151 -9.25 -5.80 5.25
C LEU A 151 -8.31 -6.89 4.68
N TRP A 152 -7.91 -7.83 5.54
CA TRP A 152 -6.92 -8.86 5.22
C TRP A 152 -7.35 -9.77 4.07
N ASN A 153 -8.67 -9.98 3.92
CA ASN A 153 -9.21 -10.85 2.87
C ASN A 153 -9.19 -10.16 1.51
N PHE A 154 -9.38 -8.84 1.46
CA PHE A 154 -9.32 -8.07 0.22
C PHE A 154 -7.96 -8.19 -0.48
N PHE A 155 -6.86 -8.26 0.28
CA PHE A 155 -5.52 -8.45 -0.31
C PHE A 155 -5.22 -9.87 -0.78
N ASN A 156 -6.04 -10.87 -0.41
CA ASN A 156 -5.90 -12.23 -0.92
C ASN A 156 -6.61 -12.43 -2.28
N GLU A 157 -7.41 -11.46 -2.72
CA GLU A 157 -8.19 -11.51 -3.95
C GLU A 157 -7.73 -10.41 -4.92
N GLU A 158 -7.09 -10.79 -6.04
CA GLU A 158 -6.43 -9.85 -6.96
C GLU A 158 -7.35 -8.72 -7.48
N ASN A 159 -8.64 -9.03 -7.69
CA ASN A 159 -9.65 -8.08 -8.14
C ASN A 159 -10.21 -7.16 -7.05
N LYS A 160 -9.78 -7.34 -5.79
CA LYS A 160 -10.30 -6.66 -4.59
C LYS A 160 -9.24 -5.86 -3.83
N VAL A 161 -8.01 -5.84 -4.36
CA VAL A 161 -6.86 -5.20 -3.71
C VAL A 161 -7.04 -3.69 -3.57
N ILE A 162 -7.73 -3.05 -4.52
CA ILE A 162 -8.01 -1.61 -4.49
C ILE A 162 -8.86 -1.27 -3.26
N GLU A 163 -9.90 -2.05 -3.00
CA GLU A 163 -10.78 -1.93 -1.84
C GLU A 163 -10.02 -2.14 -0.53
N GLY A 164 -9.00 -2.99 -0.51
CA GLY A 164 -8.09 -3.09 0.63
C GLY A 164 -7.41 -1.76 0.95
N TYR A 165 -6.91 -1.06 -0.07
CA TYR A 165 -6.29 0.26 0.13
C TYR A 165 -7.28 1.36 0.50
N THR A 166 -8.53 1.31 0.03
CA THR A 166 -9.57 2.25 0.48
C THR A 166 -9.92 2.01 1.95
N ILE A 167 -10.05 0.75 2.39
CA ILE A 167 -10.29 0.44 3.80
C ILE A 167 -9.15 0.94 4.68
N MET A 168 -7.88 0.82 4.24
CA MET A 168 -6.73 1.41 4.94
C MET A 168 -6.86 2.94 5.11
N ALA A 169 -7.20 3.66 4.04
CA ALA A 169 -7.39 5.11 4.10
C ALA A 169 -8.53 5.50 5.06
N LYS A 170 -9.67 4.83 4.94
CA LYS A 170 -10.83 5.01 5.82
C LYS A 170 -10.48 4.77 7.29
N GLY A 171 -9.72 3.72 7.58
CA GLY A 171 -9.30 3.40 8.95
C GLY A 171 -8.46 4.50 9.58
N LEU A 172 -7.50 5.06 8.83
CA LEU A 172 -6.71 6.19 9.32
C LEU A 172 -7.56 7.44 9.56
N CYS A 173 -8.43 7.82 8.62
CA CYS A 173 -9.31 8.98 8.78
C CYS A 173 -10.23 8.87 10.00
N LEU A 174 -10.67 7.67 10.36
CA LEU A 174 -11.60 7.46 11.46
C LEU A 174 -10.92 7.31 12.82
N ASN A 175 -9.66 6.88 12.88
CA ASN A 175 -9.00 6.51 14.13
C ASN A 175 -7.73 7.35 14.46
N CYS A 176 -7.10 7.97 13.47
CA CYS A 176 -5.85 8.75 13.63
C CYS A 176 -5.66 9.76 12.48
N ASP A 177 -6.60 10.70 12.36
CA ASP A 177 -6.64 11.71 11.29
C ASP A 177 -5.42 12.66 11.32
N ASP A 178 -4.86 12.92 12.50
CA ASP A 178 -3.67 13.73 12.73
C ASP A 178 -2.40 13.16 12.06
N LEU A 179 -2.33 11.84 11.85
CA LEU A 179 -1.21 11.15 11.20
C LEU A 179 -1.32 11.13 9.67
N VAL A 180 -2.52 11.34 9.12
CA VAL A 180 -2.80 11.25 7.68
C VAL A 180 -1.89 12.17 6.85
N PRO A 181 -1.68 13.47 7.18
CA PRO A 181 -0.81 14.33 6.38
C PRO A 181 0.63 13.81 6.27
N LYS A 182 1.16 13.23 7.36
CA LYS A 182 2.52 12.67 7.38
C LYS A 182 2.63 11.41 6.50
N ILE A 183 1.61 10.54 6.56
CA ILE A 183 1.52 9.35 5.71
C ILE A 183 1.42 9.74 4.23
N VAL A 184 0.57 10.73 3.91
CA VAL A 184 0.46 11.28 2.55
C VAL A 184 1.81 11.79 2.06
N ASN A 185 2.54 12.56 2.88
CA ASN A 185 3.88 13.02 2.54
C ASN A 185 4.86 11.87 2.25
N ASN A 186 4.86 10.82 3.07
CA ASN A 186 5.71 9.64 2.86
C ASN A 186 5.34 8.86 1.58
N LEU A 187 4.05 8.83 1.23
CA LEU A 187 3.57 8.11 0.05
C LEU A 187 3.68 8.89 -1.26
N ASN A 188 3.87 10.21 -1.23
CA ASN A 188 3.81 11.09 -2.39
C ASN A 188 4.76 10.67 -3.54
N MET A 189 5.95 10.18 -3.21
CA MET A 189 6.92 9.71 -4.21
C MET A 189 6.42 8.54 -5.05
N TYR A 190 5.48 7.74 -4.52
CA TYR A 190 4.98 6.53 -5.16
C TYR A 190 3.89 6.79 -6.22
N LEU A 191 3.31 8.00 -6.26
CA LEU A 191 2.43 8.43 -7.35
C LEU A 191 3.13 8.55 -8.71
N SER A 192 4.46 8.66 -8.69
CA SER A 192 5.29 8.72 -9.91
C SER A 192 6.30 7.58 -9.96
N ALA A 193 6.08 6.52 -9.18
CA ALA A 193 6.94 5.35 -9.20
C ALA A 193 6.90 4.64 -10.57
N PRO A 194 7.98 3.96 -10.97
CA PRO A 194 8.01 3.20 -12.22
C PRO A 194 7.17 1.92 -12.16
N TYR A 195 6.65 1.56 -10.98
CA TYR A 195 5.86 0.34 -10.77
C TYR A 195 4.38 0.67 -10.65
N ASP A 196 3.57 0.09 -11.53
CA ASP A 196 2.12 0.33 -11.55
C ASP A 196 1.45 -0.04 -10.23
N CYS A 197 1.86 -1.14 -9.57
CA CYS A 197 1.29 -1.51 -8.27
C CYS A 197 1.41 -0.38 -7.24
N GLN A 198 2.57 0.28 -7.16
CA GLN A 198 2.83 1.39 -6.23
C GLN A 198 1.99 2.62 -6.57
N LYS A 199 1.88 2.96 -7.87
CA LYS A 199 1.03 4.07 -8.32
C LYS A 199 -0.44 3.80 -8.03
N ILE A 200 -0.93 2.60 -8.38
CA ILE A 200 -2.33 2.19 -8.19
C ILE A 200 -2.68 2.22 -6.70
N SER A 201 -1.87 1.59 -5.84
CA SER A 201 -2.14 1.56 -4.39
C SER A 201 -2.20 2.96 -3.80
N THR A 202 -1.21 3.80 -4.12
CA THR A 202 -1.13 5.17 -3.60
C THR A 202 -2.28 6.03 -4.11
N THR A 203 -2.63 5.91 -5.39
CA THR A 203 -3.75 6.66 -5.97
C THR A 203 -5.09 6.22 -5.37
N ALA A 204 -5.30 4.92 -5.15
CA ALA A 204 -6.50 4.40 -4.49
C ALA A 204 -6.65 4.96 -3.07
N PHE A 205 -5.55 4.99 -2.33
CA PHE A 205 -5.50 5.59 -0.99
C PHE A 205 -5.86 7.08 -1.02
N TYR A 206 -5.24 7.86 -1.92
CA TYR A 206 -5.51 9.30 -2.06
C TYR A 206 -6.95 9.58 -2.49
N ALA A 207 -7.49 8.78 -3.40
CA ALA A 207 -8.86 8.89 -3.88
C ALA A 207 -9.89 8.64 -2.75
N GLU A 208 -9.60 7.71 -1.84
CA GLU A 208 -10.45 7.49 -0.66
C GLU A 208 -10.30 8.61 0.37
N LEU A 209 -9.10 9.16 0.59
CA LEU A 209 -8.92 10.30 1.50
C LEU A 209 -9.79 11.50 1.10
N MET A 210 -9.99 11.74 -0.20
CA MET A 210 -10.89 12.78 -0.72
C MET A 210 -12.37 12.57 -0.36
N ASN A 211 -12.74 11.39 0.15
CA ASN A 211 -14.09 11.06 0.62
C ASN A 211 -14.29 11.39 2.11
N HIS A 212 -13.24 11.76 2.84
CA HIS A 212 -13.26 12.06 4.27
C HIS A 212 -12.90 13.53 4.51
N LYS A 213 -13.49 14.13 5.55
CA LYS A 213 -13.15 15.52 5.91
C LYS A 213 -11.71 15.57 6.42
N CYS A 214 -10.90 16.39 5.77
CA CYS A 214 -9.50 16.63 6.11
C CYS A 214 -9.23 18.14 6.23
N SER A 215 -8.01 18.51 6.64
CA SER A 215 -7.57 19.90 6.60
C SER A 215 -7.58 20.44 5.16
N ILE A 216 -7.83 21.74 4.99
CA ILE A 216 -7.90 22.38 3.67
C ILE A 216 -6.59 22.19 2.90
N ASP A 217 -5.44 22.33 3.55
CA ASP A 217 -4.13 22.16 2.92
C ASP A 217 -3.93 20.72 2.40
N LEU A 218 -4.41 19.72 3.15
CA LEU A 218 -4.34 18.33 2.72
C LEU A 218 -5.26 18.09 1.52
N ILE A 219 -6.48 18.66 1.53
CA ILE A 219 -7.42 18.56 0.40
C ILE A 219 -6.80 19.14 -0.87
N GLU A 220 -6.18 20.32 -0.79
CA GLU A 220 -5.48 20.94 -1.92
C GLU A 220 -4.33 20.08 -2.42
N GLN A 221 -3.53 19.51 -1.52
CA GLN A 221 -2.44 18.61 -1.88
C GLN A 221 -2.95 17.37 -2.61
N LEU A 222 -4.00 16.72 -2.08
CA LEU A 222 -4.60 15.52 -2.66
C LEU A 222 -5.23 15.82 -4.02
N LEU A 223 -6.00 16.91 -4.13
CA LEU A 223 -6.64 17.35 -5.36
C LEU A 223 -5.59 17.57 -6.46
N ASN A 224 -4.54 18.35 -6.18
CA ASN A 224 -3.48 18.60 -7.14
C ASN A 224 -2.75 17.31 -7.53
N SER A 225 -2.50 16.41 -6.57
CA SER A 225 -1.89 15.12 -6.84
C SER A 225 -2.71 14.28 -7.83
N LEU A 226 -4.02 14.17 -7.62
CA LEU A 226 -4.92 13.42 -8.51
C LEU A 226 -5.05 14.08 -9.90
N LEU A 227 -5.16 15.41 -9.97
CA LEU A 227 -5.23 16.14 -11.25
C LEU A 227 -3.99 15.90 -12.11
N THR A 228 -2.79 15.90 -11.52
CA THR A 228 -1.54 15.64 -12.27
C THR A 228 -1.44 14.21 -12.82
N LYS A 229 -2.29 13.29 -12.35
CA LYS A 229 -2.28 11.87 -12.71
C LYS A 229 -3.41 11.46 -13.66
N LEU A 230 -4.23 12.42 -14.10
CA LEU A 230 -5.26 12.21 -15.13
C LEU A 230 -4.71 11.80 -16.51
N ILE A 231 -3.41 11.93 -16.75
CA ILE A 231 -2.76 11.53 -18.00
C ILE A 231 -1.77 10.39 -17.80
N ASP A 232 -1.84 9.66 -16.68
CA ASP A 232 -0.95 8.51 -16.42
C ASP A 232 -1.15 7.42 -17.47
N ALA A 233 -0.07 6.70 -17.83
CA ALA A 233 -0.14 5.61 -18.79
C ALA A 233 -1.03 4.46 -18.29
N CYS A 234 -1.10 4.24 -16.97
CA CYS A 234 -1.92 3.19 -16.37
C CYS A 234 -3.39 3.61 -16.32
N LEU A 235 -4.26 2.84 -17.00
CA LEU A 235 -5.72 3.05 -17.00
C LEU A 235 -6.28 3.12 -15.57
N GLN A 236 -5.92 2.17 -14.72
CA GLN A 236 -6.42 2.10 -13.34
C GLN A 236 -6.05 3.35 -12.51
N VAL A 237 -4.86 3.92 -12.72
CA VAL A 237 -4.47 5.18 -12.05
C VAL A 237 -5.40 6.31 -12.49
N ARG A 238 -5.66 6.44 -13.79
CA ARG A 238 -6.57 7.47 -14.31
C ARG A 238 -8.00 7.29 -13.79
N THR A 239 -8.51 6.06 -13.79
CA THR A 239 -9.83 5.72 -13.22
C THR A 239 -9.93 6.13 -11.74
N LEU A 240 -8.92 5.80 -10.93
CA LEU A 240 -8.87 6.15 -9.52
C LEU A 240 -8.77 7.67 -9.28
N CYS A 241 -8.06 8.39 -10.16
CA CYS A 241 -8.00 9.85 -10.11
C CYS A 241 -9.40 10.45 -10.31
N ILE A 242 -10.12 10.04 -11.34
CA ILE A 242 -11.50 10.48 -11.58
C ILE A 242 -12.40 10.16 -10.38
N ARG A 243 -12.33 8.93 -9.84
CA ARG A 243 -13.08 8.54 -8.64
C ARG A 243 -12.78 9.49 -7.46
N GLY A 244 -11.51 9.73 -7.17
CA GLY A 244 -11.08 10.60 -6.07
C GLY A 244 -11.51 12.06 -6.24
N LEU A 245 -11.43 12.59 -7.46
CA LEU A 245 -11.94 13.92 -7.78
C LEU A 245 -13.46 14.01 -7.59
N GLY A 246 -14.20 12.94 -7.91
CA GLY A 246 -15.64 12.86 -7.68
C GLY A 246 -16.01 12.81 -6.20
N ASN A 247 -15.14 12.24 -5.36
CA ASN A 247 -15.36 12.13 -3.91
C ASN A 247 -15.29 13.47 -3.17
N ILE A 248 -14.78 14.53 -3.80
CA ILE A 248 -14.78 15.88 -3.19
C ILE A 248 -16.19 16.35 -2.80
N SER A 249 -17.25 15.79 -3.39
CA SER A 249 -18.64 16.01 -2.98
C SER A 249 -18.86 15.78 -1.47
N SER A 250 -18.08 14.89 -0.86
CA SER A 250 -18.16 14.55 0.56
C SER A 250 -17.56 15.62 1.49
N LEU A 251 -16.81 16.58 0.94
CA LEU A 251 -16.13 17.64 1.71
C LEU A 251 -17.01 18.86 1.98
N GLY A 252 -18.18 18.93 1.35
CA GLY A 252 -19.16 20.00 1.52
C GLY A 252 -19.18 21.02 0.37
N LYS A 253 -20.27 21.80 0.30
CA LYS A 253 -20.57 22.70 -0.81
C LYS A 253 -19.46 23.72 -1.08
N ASP A 254 -18.88 24.32 -0.05
CA ASP A 254 -17.86 25.36 -0.21
C ASP A 254 -16.62 24.85 -0.94
N GLN A 255 -16.16 23.63 -0.61
CA GLN A 255 -15.01 23.01 -1.27
C GLN A 255 -15.35 22.64 -2.72
N VAL A 256 -16.55 22.09 -2.95
CA VAL A 256 -17.02 21.76 -4.30
C VAL A 256 -17.11 23.01 -5.18
N GLN A 257 -17.72 24.10 -4.68
CA GLN A 257 -17.85 25.34 -5.43
C GLN A 257 -16.49 25.94 -5.79
N LYS A 258 -15.55 25.95 -4.82
CA LYS A 258 -14.18 26.45 -5.02
C LYS A 258 -13.45 25.74 -6.17
N HIS A 259 -13.64 24.42 -6.31
CA HIS A 259 -12.90 23.60 -7.28
C HIS A 259 -13.74 23.15 -8.48
N SER A 260 -15.01 23.58 -8.55
CA SER A 260 -16.03 23.10 -9.49
C SER A 260 -15.56 23.12 -10.94
N THR A 261 -15.04 24.24 -11.43
CA THR A 261 -14.56 24.37 -12.81
C THR A 261 -13.48 23.34 -13.14
N THR A 262 -12.51 23.17 -12.25
CA THR A 262 -11.39 22.24 -12.44
C THR A 262 -11.87 20.79 -12.43
N ILE A 263 -12.75 20.43 -11.51
CA ILE A 263 -13.25 19.06 -11.39
C ILE A 263 -14.20 18.72 -12.54
N LEU A 264 -15.12 19.61 -12.90
CA LEU A 264 -16.00 19.42 -14.05
C LEU A 264 -15.17 19.24 -15.34
N SER A 265 -14.10 20.02 -15.51
CA SER A 265 -13.18 19.85 -16.65
C SER A 265 -12.50 18.49 -16.63
N ALA A 266 -12.04 18.01 -15.47
CA ALA A 266 -11.46 16.68 -15.32
C ALA A 266 -12.47 15.57 -15.64
N MET A 267 -13.71 15.68 -15.18
CA MET A 267 -14.76 14.71 -15.45
C MET A 267 -15.14 14.67 -16.93
N MET A 268 -15.26 15.83 -17.58
CA MET A 268 -15.49 15.90 -19.03
C MET A 268 -14.33 15.28 -19.81
N ALA A 269 -13.09 15.54 -19.39
CA ALA A 269 -11.92 14.90 -19.99
C ALA A 269 -11.92 13.37 -19.82
N GLY A 270 -12.45 12.86 -18.70
CA GLY A 270 -12.61 11.42 -18.45
C GLY A 270 -13.62 10.75 -19.39
N LEU A 271 -14.71 11.44 -19.76
CA LEU A 271 -15.67 10.97 -20.77
C LEU A 271 -15.06 10.86 -22.18
N ASP A 272 -14.01 11.64 -22.45
CA ASP A 272 -13.30 11.70 -23.73
C ASP A 272 -11.99 10.88 -23.72
N ASP A 273 -11.74 10.05 -22.71
CA ASP A 273 -10.50 9.25 -22.62
C ASP A 273 -10.45 8.18 -23.72
N LYS A 274 -9.58 8.41 -24.71
CA LYS A 274 -9.45 7.57 -25.90
C LYS A 274 -8.96 6.14 -25.61
N ASN A 275 -8.36 5.91 -24.45
CA ASN A 275 -7.79 4.63 -24.07
C ASN A 275 -8.68 3.87 -23.07
N ASP A 276 -9.91 4.36 -22.82
CA ASP A 276 -10.90 3.75 -21.95
C ASP A 276 -11.76 2.72 -22.71
N LEU A 277 -11.17 1.57 -23.05
CA LEU A 277 -11.83 0.58 -23.93
C LEU A 277 -13.06 -0.10 -23.31
N ASN A 278 -13.18 -0.09 -21.98
CA ASN A 278 -14.26 -0.72 -21.24
C ASN A 278 -15.22 0.28 -20.59
N ASP A 279 -15.08 1.57 -20.91
CA ASP A 279 -15.86 2.68 -20.35
C ASP A 279 -15.73 2.82 -18.80
N ASP A 280 -14.63 2.33 -18.21
CA ASP A 280 -14.38 2.36 -16.76
C ASP A 280 -14.20 3.81 -16.26
N ILE A 281 -13.42 4.61 -16.99
CA ILE A 281 -13.19 6.04 -16.68
C ILE A 281 -14.46 6.84 -16.93
N SER A 282 -15.15 6.53 -18.03
CA SER A 282 -16.40 7.18 -18.41
C SER A 282 -17.47 6.97 -17.34
N LEU A 283 -17.60 5.74 -16.81
CA LEU A 283 -18.55 5.42 -15.75
C LEU A 283 -18.24 6.17 -14.44
N GLU A 284 -16.97 6.19 -14.03
CA GLU A 284 -16.54 6.97 -12.85
C GLU A 284 -16.78 8.47 -13.04
N SER A 285 -16.57 8.98 -14.26
CA SER A 285 -16.81 10.39 -14.60
C SER A 285 -18.29 10.75 -14.47
N MET A 286 -19.19 9.90 -14.99
CA MET A 286 -20.64 10.08 -14.86
C MET A 286 -21.09 10.05 -13.39
N ASN A 287 -20.54 9.12 -12.60
CA ASN A 287 -20.82 9.04 -11.17
C ASN A 287 -20.35 10.30 -10.42
N GLY A 288 -19.14 10.78 -10.72
CA GLY A 288 -18.60 12.02 -10.16
C GLY A 288 -19.42 13.26 -10.52
N LEU A 289 -19.78 13.41 -11.80
CA LEU A 289 -20.64 14.49 -12.28
C LEU A 289 -21.98 14.53 -11.56
N THR A 290 -22.63 13.37 -11.39
CA THR A 290 -23.93 13.27 -10.71
C THR A 290 -23.85 13.82 -9.28
N LYS A 291 -22.78 13.48 -8.54
CA LYS A 291 -22.56 13.95 -7.17
C LYS A 291 -22.28 15.46 -7.11
N ILE A 292 -21.48 15.96 -8.05
CA ILE A 292 -21.01 17.35 -8.05
C ILE A 292 -22.11 18.32 -8.51
N ILE A 293 -22.82 17.99 -9.60
CA ILE A 293 -23.89 18.82 -10.17
C ILE A 293 -24.99 19.04 -9.12
N ALA A 294 -25.36 17.99 -8.38
CA ALA A 294 -26.34 18.09 -7.30
C ALA A 294 -25.98 19.14 -6.23
N LEU A 295 -24.69 19.43 -6.02
CA LEU A 295 -24.23 20.40 -5.03
C LEU A 295 -24.02 21.81 -5.61
N ILE A 296 -23.92 21.94 -6.93
CA ILE A 296 -23.77 23.22 -7.65
C ILE A 296 -25.16 23.80 -8.00
N ASP A 297 -26.12 22.94 -8.35
CA ASP A 297 -27.47 23.32 -8.78
C ASP A 297 -28.40 23.75 -7.63
N GLU A 298 -28.04 23.52 -6.36
CA GLU A 298 -28.82 23.97 -5.19
C GLU A 298 -28.70 25.49 -4.89
N ASN A 299 -28.59 26.33 -5.93
CA ASN A 299 -28.58 27.79 -5.87
C ASN A 299 -29.82 28.41 -6.52
#